data_AF-A0AAW0A320-F1
#
_entry.id   AF-A0AAW0A320-F1
#
_cell.length_a   1.000
_cell.length_b   1.000
_cell.length_c   1.000
_cell.angle_alpha   90.00
_cell.angle_beta   90.00
_cell.angle_gamma   90.00
#
_symmetry.space_group_name_H-M   'P 1'
#
loop_
_entity.id
_entity.type
_entity.pdbx_description
1 polymer ?
#
loop_
_entity_poly.entity_id
_entity_poly.type
_entity_poly.pdbx_seq_one_letter_code
_entity_poly.pdbx_strand_id
1 'polypeptide(L)'
;MARSEPANNNPRYAPYQSAAEPHNGSQFFRPSVAKGSGVCAICLGSHENLSKCRSKTLWNRSPARCYRDQSGKLSNPQGINICLEFQRAKGCQGSRYGPRHIHECSGCGSPHHGASSCPSRQKL
;
A
#
# COMPACT_ATOMS: atom_id res chain seq x y z
N MET A 1 -40.34 9.60 -54.02
CA MET A 1 -38.94 9.49 -54.47
C MET A 1 -38.11 9.05 -53.26
N ALA A 2 -37.68 7.78 -53.21
CA ALA A 2 -36.37 7.29 -53.65
C ALA A 2 -35.40 7.15 -52.45
N ARG A 3 -35.14 5.88 -52.10
CA ARG A 3 -34.09 5.41 -51.17
C ARG A 3 -32.71 5.70 -51.76
N SER A 4 -31.66 5.80 -50.94
CA SER A 4 -30.33 5.14 -51.13
C SER A 4 -29.27 5.66 -50.13
N GLU A 5 -28.84 4.81 -49.19
CA GLU A 5 -27.41 4.60 -48.86
C GLU A 5 -26.82 3.64 -49.93
N PRO A 6 -25.51 3.28 -49.99
CA PRO A 6 -24.34 3.60 -49.13
C PRO A 6 -23.03 3.94 -49.91
N ALA A 7 -21.95 4.34 -49.22
CA ALA A 7 -20.57 3.95 -49.62
C ALA A 7 -19.53 4.18 -48.49
N ASN A 8 -18.88 3.09 -48.11
CA ASN A 8 -17.73 2.95 -47.23
C ASN A 8 -16.41 3.24 -47.98
N ASN A 9 -15.48 4.01 -47.39
CA ASN A 9 -14.04 3.92 -47.72
C ASN A 9 -13.12 4.50 -46.61
N ASN A 10 -12.52 3.57 -45.84
CA ASN A 10 -11.17 3.52 -45.21
C ASN A 10 -10.14 4.63 -45.65
N PRO A 11 -9.12 5.07 -44.85
CA PRO A 11 -8.23 4.19 -44.07
C PRO A 11 -7.65 4.68 -42.71
N ARG A 12 -7.33 3.66 -41.92
CA ARG A 12 -6.25 3.47 -40.92
C ARG A 12 -5.17 4.57 -40.76
N TYR A 13 -4.93 4.92 -39.48
CA TYR A 13 -3.64 5.14 -38.80
C TYR A 13 -2.65 6.18 -39.35
N ALA A 14 -2.37 7.24 -38.56
CA ALA A 14 -1.03 7.47 -38.00
C ALA A 14 -1.07 8.52 -36.87
N PRO A 15 -0.32 8.31 -35.77
CA PRO A 15 -0.24 9.22 -34.63
C PRO A 15 0.73 10.38 -34.90
N TYR A 16 0.50 11.49 -34.18
CA TYR A 16 1.37 12.66 -34.13
C TYR A 16 2.81 12.25 -33.77
N GLN A 17 3.73 12.52 -34.70
CA GLN A 17 5.16 12.28 -34.56
C GLN A 17 5.75 13.29 -33.58
N SER A 18 6.13 12.84 -32.39
CA SER A 18 7.06 13.59 -31.54
C SER A 18 8.47 13.31 -32.03
N ALA A 19 9.11 14.36 -32.56
CA ALA A 19 10.50 14.36 -32.98
C ALA A 19 11.40 13.86 -31.84
N ALA A 20 12.31 12.97 -32.22
CA ALA A 20 13.28 12.32 -31.36
C ALA A 20 14.42 13.29 -31.00
N GLU A 21 14.69 13.42 -29.70
CA GLU A 21 16.00 13.83 -29.17
C GLU A 21 16.67 12.57 -28.56
N PRO A 22 17.97 12.33 -28.82
CA PRO A 22 18.62 11.08 -28.49
C PRO A 22 19.13 11.10 -27.04
N HIS A 23 18.37 10.48 -26.14
CA HIS A 23 18.88 10.16 -24.80
C HIS A 23 19.22 8.67 -24.72
N ASN A 24 20.44 8.38 -25.19
CA ASN A 24 21.20 7.20 -24.85
C ASN A 24 21.28 7.05 -23.32
N GLY A 25 20.62 6.03 -22.79
CA GLY A 25 20.67 5.73 -21.36
C GLY A 25 19.47 4.90 -20.94
N SER A 26 19.58 3.59 -21.11
CA SER A 26 18.73 2.60 -20.44
C SER A 26 18.88 2.74 -18.92
N GLN A 27 18.22 3.73 -18.32
CA GLN A 27 17.99 3.79 -16.89
C GLN A 27 16.83 2.86 -16.59
N PHE A 28 17.17 1.58 -16.45
CA PHE A 28 16.35 0.66 -15.67
C PHE A 28 16.09 1.35 -14.32
N PHE A 29 14.86 1.83 -14.11
CA PHE A 29 14.38 2.18 -12.79
C PHE A 29 14.43 0.90 -11.95
N ARG A 30 15.59 0.62 -11.36
CA ARG A 30 15.69 -0.28 -10.22
C ARG A 30 15.18 0.55 -9.06
N PRO A 31 13.99 0.28 -8.51
CA PRO A 31 13.60 0.94 -7.28
C PRO A 31 14.67 0.58 -6.25
N SER A 32 15.50 1.55 -5.87
CA SER A 32 16.39 1.42 -4.73
C SER A 32 15.53 0.94 -3.58
N VAL A 33 15.82 -0.27 -3.08
CA VAL A 33 15.28 -0.75 -1.81
C VAL A 33 15.81 0.21 -0.76
N ALA A 34 15.08 1.30 -0.54
CA ALA A 34 15.34 2.18 0.57
C ALA A 34 15.37 1.27 1.80
N LYS A 35 16.51 1.24 2.50
CA LYS A 35 16.63 0.79 3.89
C LYS A 35 15.79 1.76 4.73
N GLY A 36 14.48 1.72 4.52
CA GLY A 36 13.51 2.51 5.25
C GLY A 36 13.25 1.75 6.54
N SER A 37 13.76 2.30 7.64
CA SER A 37 13.35 1.97 9.00
C SER A 37 11.87 2.32 9.18
N GLY A 38 11.00 1.47 8.65
CA GLY A 38 9.55 1.65 8.74
C GLY A 38 9.06 1.32 10.14
N VAL A 39 7.87 1.81 10.47
CA VAL A 39 7.20 1.50 11.73
C VAL A 39 6.49 0.15 11.60
N CYS A 40 6.70 -0.73 12.57
CA CYS A 40 6.05 -2.03 12.60
C CYS A 40 4.59 -1.89 12.97
N ALA A 41 3.72 -2.51 12.19
CA ALA A 41 2.29 -2.55 12.49
C ALA A 41 1.94 -3.39 13.74
N ILE A 42 2.86 -4.11 14.36
CA ILE A 42 2.58 -4.89 15.58
C ILE A 42 3.16 -4.21 16.80
N CYS A 43 4.49 -4.05 16.86
CA CYS A 43 5.15 -3.48 18.03
C CYS A 43 5.23 -1.95 18.00
N LEU A 44 4.79 -1.30 16.91
CA LEU A 44 4.97 0.14 16.65
C LEU A 44 6.43 0.62 16.75
N GLY A 45 7.38 -0.31 16.78
CA GLY A 45 8.82 -0.05 16.80
C GLY A 45 9.38 0.08 15.40
N SER A 46 10.56 0.67 15.30
CA SER A 46 11.28 0.81 14.04
C SER A 46 12.37 -0.25 13.92
N HIS A 47 12.26 -1.12 12.91
CA HIS A 47 13.23 -2.19 12.66
C HIS A 47 13.12 -2.73 11.22
N GLU A 48 14.11 -3.50 10.75
CA GLU A 48 14.15 -3.96 9.35
C GLU A 48 13.10 -5.04 9.03
N ASN A 49 12.83 -5.95 9.97
CA ASN A 49 11.99 -7.13 9.75
C ASN A 49 10.49 -6.93 10.05
N LEU A 50 9.89 -5.85 9.55
CA LEU A 50 8.49 -5.48 9.85
C LEU A 50 7.48 -6.57 9.47
N SER A 51 7.72 -7.23 8.34
CA SER A 51 6.81 -8.26 7.80
C SER A 51 6.82 -9.58 8.57
N LYS A 52 7.85 -9.82 9.38
CA LYS A 52 8.01 -11.05 10.17
C LYS A 52 7.80 -10.85 11.67
N CYS A 53 7.61 -9.60 12.10
CA CYS A 53 7.38 -9.29 13.51
C CYS A 53 6.17 -10.05 14.03
N ARG A 54 6.31 -10.69 15.19
CA ARG A 54 5.25 -11.35 15.96
C ARG A 54 5.35 -10.97 17.44
N SER A 55 5.92 -9.80 17.72
CA SER A 55 6.09 -9.34 19.10
C SER A 55 4.74 -9.26 19.80
N LYS A 56 4.68 -9.78 21.03
CA LYS A 56 3.51 -9.64 21.90
C LYS A 56 3.49 -8.29 22.62
N THR A 57 4.56 -7.51 22.49
CA THR A 57 4.75 -6.22 23.15
C THR A 57 5.13 -5.14 22.14
N LEU A 58 4.72 -3.91 22.46
CA LEU A 58 5.13 -2.68 21.81
C LEU A 58 6.58 -2.34 22.18
N TRP A 59 7.17 -1.39 21.45
CA TRP A 59 8.53 -0.88 21.71
C TRP A 59 8.72 -0.34 23.13
N ASN A 60 7.65 0.16 23.76
CA ASN A 60 7.64 0.67 25.14
C ASN A 60 7.33 -0.40 26.19
N ARG A 61 7.37 -1.69 25.83
CA ARG A 61 7.03 -2.86 26.67
C ARG A 61 5.55 -3.01 27.04
N SER A 62 4.66 -2.11 26.61
CA SER A 62 3.20 -2.33 26.73
C SER A 62 2.75 -3.51 25.85
N PRO A 63 1.62 -4.18 26.15
CA PRO A 63 1.12 -5.26 25.31
C PRO A 63 0.73 -4.76 23.91
N ALA A 64 1.07 -5.52 22.89
CA ALA A 64 0.63 -5.25 21.52
C ALA A 64 -0.86 -5.55 21.40
N ARG A 65 -1.64 -4.60 20.89
CA ARG A 65 -3.08 -4.77 20.67
C ARG A 65 -3.36 -5.76 19.53
N CYS A 66 -2.68 -5.61 18.41
CA CYS A 66 -2.87 -6.47 17.24
C CYS A 66 -1.78 -7.52 17.14
N TYR A 67 -2.07 -8.61 16.44
CA TYR A 67 -1.14 -9.71 16.21
C TYR A 67 -1.18 -10.15 14.74
N ARG A 68 -0.20 -10.97 14.36
CA ARG A 68 -0.24 -11.66 13.06
C ARG A 68 -0.86 -13.03 13.23
N ASP A 69 -1.86 -13.33 12.42
CA ASP A 69 -2.46 -14.66 12.38
C ASP A 69 -1.50 -15.69 11.75
N GLN A 70 -1.95 -16.95 11.72
CA GLN A 70 -1.21 -18.05 11.09
C GLN A 70 -0.98 -17.83 9.59
N SER A 71 -1.87 -17.08 8.93
CA SER A 71 -1.77 -16.67 7.52
C SER A 71 -0.82 -15.49 7.29
N GLY A 72 -0.23 -14.93 8.35
CA GLY A 72 0.64 -13.76 8.31
C GLY A 72 -0.08 -12.42 8.11
N LYS A 73 -1.42 -12.40 8.14
CA LYS A 73 -2.26 -11.19 8.08
C LYS A 73 -2.30 -10.52 9.44
N LEU A 74 -2.53 -9.20 9.44
CA LEU A 74 -2.65 -8.42 10.66
C LEU A 74 -4.08 -8.49 11.17
N SER A 75 -4.26 -8.93 12.41
CA SER A 75 -5.56 -9.13 13.03
C SER A 75 -5.68 -8.35 14.33
N ASN A 76 -6.86 -7.79 14.59
CA ASN A 76 -7.17 -7.07 15.81
C ASN A 76 -7.50 -8.06 16.97
N PRO A 77 -7.69 -7.59 18.22
CA PRO A 77 -8.05 -8.47 19.35
C PRO A 77 -9.31 -9.30 19.14
N GLN A 78 -10.23 -8.86 18.27
CA GLN A 78 -11.47 -9.57 17.94
C GLN A 78 -11.24 -10.67 16.88
N GLY A 79 -10.02 -10.86 16.41
CA GLY A 79 -9.68 -11.82 15.35
C GLY A 79 -10.03 -11.33 13.95
N ILE A 80 -10.34 -10.05 13.77
CA ILE A 80 -10.71 -9.49 12.48
C ILE A 80 -9.46 -8.98 11.76
N ASN A 81 -9.33 -9.32 10.48
CA ASN A 81 -8.21 -8.89 9.65
C ASN A 81 -8.35 -7.41 9.29
N ILE A 82 -7.34 -6.63 9.69
CA ILE A 82 -7.24 -5.20 9.43
C ILE A 82 -6.27 -4.93 8.29
N CYS A 83 -6.46 -3.80 7.61
CA CYS A 83 -5.71 -3.45 6.42
C CYS A 83 -4.24 -3.13 6.76
N LEU A 84 -3.31 -3.92 6.21
CA LEU A 84 -1.88 -3.71 6.41
C LEU A 84 -1.39 -2.44 5.70
N GLU A 85 -1.87 -2.14 4.49
CA GLU A 85 -1.49 -0.92 3.77
C GLU A 85 -1.92 0.33 4.51
N PHE A 86 -3.08 0.29 5.19
CA PHE A 86 -3.52 1.38 6.06
C PHE A 86 -2.51 1.67 7.18
N GLN A 87 -1.78 0.66 7.68
CA GLN A 87 -0.76 0.85 8.71
C GLN A 87 0.52 1.51 8.21
N ARG A 88 0.75 1.53 6.90
CA ARG A 88 1.97 2.05 6.29
C ARG A 88 1.84 3.56 6.09
N ALA A 89 2.98 4.23 5.99
CA ALA A 89 3.03 5.69 5.79
C ALA A 89 2.31 6.17 4.52
N LYS A 90 2.23 5.31 3.49
CA LYS A 90 1.51 5.61 2.25
C LYS A 90 -0.02 5.55 2.40
N GLY A 91 -0.51 4.95 3.49
CA GLY A 91 -1.93 4.67 3.69
C GLY A 91 -2.47 3.64 2.69
N CYS A 92 -3.77 3.38 2.79
CA CYS A 92 -4.46 2.47 1.88
C CYS A 92 -5.12 3.26 0.73
N GLN A 93 -4.83 2.88 -0.52
CA GLN A 93 -5.45 3.51 -1.71
C GLN A 93 -6.80 2.90 -2.12
N GLY A 94 -7.41 2.04 -1.29
CA GLY A 94 -8.79 1.53 -1.44
C GLY A 94 -9.06 0.55 -2.61
N SER A 95 -8.40 0.72 -3.75
CA SER A 95 -8.75 0.06 -5.01
C SER A 95 -8.16 -1.36 -5.16
N ARG A 96 -7.06 -1.68 -4.50
CA ARG A 96 -6.33 -2.96 -4.72
C ARG A 96 -6.84 -4.18 -3.93
N TYR A 97 -7.69 -4.00 -2.91
CA TYR A 97 -8.02 -5.07 -1.95
C TYR A 97 -9.52 -5.39 -1.84
N GLY A 98 -10.34 -4.93 -2.79
CA GLY A 98 -11.78 -5.18 -2.79
C GLY A 98 -12.55 -4.42 -1.69
N PRO A 99 -13.88 -4.53 -1.69
CA PRO A 99 -14.78 -3.58 -1.03
C PRO A 99 -14.87 -3.68 0.49
N ARG A 100 -14.13 -4.58 1.16
CA ARG A 100 -14.28 -4.82 2.61
C ARG A 100 -12.94 -5.10 3.30
N HIS A 101 -12.18 -4.06 3.59
CA HIS A 101 -11.01 -4.15 4.47
C HIS A 101 -11.09 -3.07 5.55
N ILE A 102 -10.72 -3.42 6.77
CA ILE A 102 -10.93 -2.56 7.94
C ILE A 102 -9.74 -1.62 8.11
N HIS A 103 -10.01 -0.31 8.15
CA HIS A 103 -9.03 0.71 8.53
C HIS A 103 -9.14 0.91 10.04
N GLU A 104 -8.23 0.27 10.77
CA GLU A 104 -8.11 0.38 12.22
C GLU A 104 -6.62 0.45 12.56
N CYS A 105 -6.19 1.45 13.32
CA CYS A 105 -4.82 1.57 13.79
C CYS A 105 -4.47 0.38 14.68
N SER A 106 -3.40 -0.32 14.35
CA SER A 106 -3.03 -1.50 15.12
C SER A 106 -2.53 -1.20 16.55
N GLY A 107 -2.09 0.04 16.79
CA GLY A 107 -1.58 0.50 18.08
C GLY A 107 -2.68 0.94 19.05
N CYS A 108 -3.62 1.76 18.58
CA CYS A 108 -4.63 2.41 19.43
C CYS A 108 -6.08 2.10 19.02
N GLY A 109 -6.31 1.47 17.86
CA GLY A 109 -7.65 1.17 17.35
C GLY A 109 -8.35 2.30 16.60
N SER A 110 -7.70 3.45 16.41
CA SER A 110 -8.33 4.58 15.71
C SER A 110 -8.53 4.27 14.22
N PRO A 111 -9.68 4.60 13.62
CA PRO A 111 -9.90 4.45 12.18
C PRO A 111 -9.29 5.60 11.35
N HIS A 112 -8.76 6.64 11.98
CA HIS A 112 -8.30 7.84 11.28
C HIS A 112 -6.85 7.78 10.79
N HIS A 113 -6.03 6.91 11.37
CA HIS A 113 -4.62 6.79 11.04
C HIS A 113 -4.11 5.36 11.16
N GLY A 114 -3.04 5.04 10.43
CA GLY A 114 -2.32 3.79 10.57
C GLY A 114 -1.21 3.82 11.63
N ALA A 115 -0.63 2.66 11.91
CA ALA A 115 0.53 2.50 12.80
C ALA A 115 1.67 3.50 12.53
N SER A 116 1.97 3.80 11.27
CA SER A 116 3.01 4.77 10.87
C SER A 116 2.79 6.19 11.40
N SER A 117 1.54 6.55 11.66
CA SER A 117 1.15 7.89 12.16
C SER A 117 0.57 7.81 13.57
N CYS A 118 0.67 6.65 14.23
CA CYS A 118 0.16 6.46 15.58
C CYS A 118 0.99 7.28 16.59
N PRO A 119 0.37 8.03 17.52
CA PRO A 119 1.09 8.75 18.57
C PRO A 119 1.94 7.84 19.47
N SER A 120 1.51 6.58 19.65
CA SER A 120 2.20 5.58 20.45
C SER A 120 3.37 4.90 19.71
N ARG A 121 3.67 5.31 18.47
CA ARG A 121 4.79 4.74 17.73
C ARG A 121 6.13 5.20 18.26
N GLN A 122 7.16 4.39 18.03
CA GLN A 122 8.52 4.81 18.29
C GLN A 122 8.86 5.99 17.39
N LYS A 123 9.27 7.10 18.01
CA LYS A 123 9.86 8.24 17.31
C LYS A 123 11.31 7.85 16.99
N LEU A 124 11.69 8.03 15.73
CA LEU A 124 13.07 7.97 15.28
C LEU A 124 13.69 9.36 15.40
#